data_AF-A0A1K2IKF8-F1
#
_entry.id   AF-A0A1K2IKF8-F1
#
_cell.length_a   1.000
_cell.length_b   1.000
_cell.length_c   1.000
_cell.angle_alpha   90.00
_cell.angle_beta   90.00
_cell.angle_gamma   90.00
#
_symmetry.space_group_name_H-M   'P 1'
#
loop_
_entity.id
_entity.type
_entity.pdbx_description
1 polymer ?
#
loop_
_entity_poly.entity_id
_entity_poly.type
_entity_poly.pdbx_seq_one_letter_code
_entity_poly.pdbx_strand_id
1 'polypeptide(L)'
;MDRLFLVAVKAQEVKQLKGLDNLEKRLLNAQKKKLSNEVLRMTDLQNELFPSQSLQERNTNFSEFYLEYGESLIPKLIENLEPLKNEFAILTL
;
A
#
# COMPACT_ATOMS: atom_id res chain seq x y z
N MET A 1 -3.26 -17.23 55.32
CA MET A 1 -3.07 -16.26 54.23
C MET A 1 -4.22 -15.28 54.25
N ASP A 2 -3.92 -14.00 54.39
CA ASP A 2 -4.89 -12.94 54.73
C ASP A 2 -5.79 -12.59 53.53
N ARG A 3 -7.11 -12.43 53.75
CA ARG A 3 -8.10 -12.21 52.67
C ARG A 3 -7.82 -10.93 51.87
N LEU A 4 -7.25 -9.93 52.54
CA LEU A 4 -6.82 -8.67 51.93
C LEU A 4 -5.71 -8.89 50.88
N PHE A 5 -4.77 -9.79 51.16
CA PHE A 5 -3.64 -10.09 50.28
C PHE A 5 -4.12 -10.73 48.97
N LEU A 6 -5.06 -11.68 49.04
CA LEU A 6 -5.64 -12.33 47.85
C LEU A 6 -6.38 -11.34 46.94
N VAL A 7 -7.10 -10.37 47.53
CA VAL A 7 -7.78 -9.31 46.76
C VAL A 7 -6.76 -8.40 46.07
N ALA A 8 -5.69 -8.01 46.78
CA ALA A 8 -4.63 -7.18 46.22
C ALA A 8 -3.89 -7.88 45.05
N VAL A 9 -3.57 -9.17 45.19
CA VAL A 9 -2.92 -9.96 44.13
C VAL A 9 -3.79 -10.06 42.89
N LYS A 10 -5.09 -10.37 43.05
CA LYS A 10 -6.03 -10.43 41.91
C LYS A 10 -6.19 -9.08 41.21
N ALA A 11 -6.28 -7.99 41.98
CA ALA A 11 -6.34 -6.65 41.40
C ALA A 11 -5.08 -6.31 40.59
N GLN A 12 -3.90 -6.70 41.10
CA GLN A 12 -2.64 -6.50 40.40
C GLN A 12 -2.55 -7.36 39.13
N GLU A 13 -2.97 -8.62 39.17
CA GLU A 13 -3.03 -9.50 38.00
C GLU A 13 -3.88 -8.90 36.87
N VAL A 14 -5.11 -8.46 37.18
CA VAL A 14 -6.00 -7.81 36.21
C VAL A 14 -5.37 -6.53 35.64
N LYS A 15 -4.68 -5.75 36.47
CA LYS A 15 -3.98 -4.54 36.02
C LYS A 15 -2.84 -4.86 35.06
N GLN A 16 -2.08 -5.92 35.32
CA GLN A 16 -0.97 -6.36 34.47
C GLN A 16 -1.47 -6.86 33.12
N LEU A 17 -2.53 -7.67 33.10
CA LEU A 17 -3.15 -8.15 31.85
C LEU A 17 -3.63 -6.99 30.97
N LYS A 18 -4.36 -6.03 31.56
CA LYS A 18 -4.77 -4.81 30.84
C LYS A 18 -3.57 -3.98 30.35
N GLY A 19 -2.48 -3.99 31.10
CA GLY A 19 -1.22 -3.35 30.70
C GLY A 19 -0.63 -3.98 29.44
N LEU A 20 -0.60 -5.31 29.38
CA LEU A 20 -0.12 -6.07 28.23
C LEU A 20 -1.00 -5.82 26.99
N ASP A 21 -2.32 -5.87 27.13
CA ASP A 21 -3.25 -5.58 26.03
C ASP A 21 -3.04 -4.18 25.43
N ASN A 22 -2.79 -3.19 26.29
CA ASN A 22 -2.51 -1.84 25.85
C ASN A 22 -1.17 -1.71 25.13
N LEU A 23 -0.14 -2.43 25.60
CA LEU A 23 1.16 -2.48 24.94
C LEU A 23 1.07 -3.13 23.56
N GLU A 24 0.33 -4.24 23.44
CA GLU A 24 0.11 -4.93 22.17
C GLU A 24 -0.59 -4.02 21.16
N LYS A 25 -1.68 -3.34 21.56
CA LYS A 25 -2.38 -2.37 20.68
C LYS A 25 -1.47 -1.24 20.22
N ARG A 26 -0.63 -0.71 21.11
CA ARG A 26 0.34 0.34 20.77
C ARG A 26 1.39 -0.17 19.78
N LEU A 27 1.89 -1.39 19.96
CA LEU A 27 2.83 -2.03 19.05
C LEU A 27 2.21 -2.22 17.67
N LEU A 28 1.01 -2.77 17.59
CA LEU A 28 0.28 -2.97 16.33
C LEU A 28 0.04 -1.64 15.61
N ASN A 29 -0.36 -0.58 16.32
CA ASN A 29 -0.56 0.74 15.73
C ASN A 29 0.75 1.35 15.22
N ALA A 30 1.84 1.19 15.97
CA ALA A 30 3.16 1.66 15.54
C ALA A 30 3.65 0.92 14.28
N GLN A 31 3.43 -0.40 14.21
CA GLN A 31 3.75 -1.21 13.03
C GLN A 31 2.90 -0.79 11.82
N LYS A 32 1.59 -0.61 11.99
CA LYS A 32 0.69 -0.10 10.93
C LYS A 32 1.15 1.25 10.41
N LYS A 33 1.50 2.19 11.31
CA LYS A 33 2.01 3.52 10.93
C LYS A 33 3.38 3.45 10.24
N LYS A 34 4.24 2.53 10.66
CA LYS A 34 5.53 2.30 9.99
C LYS A 34 5.34 1.78 8.56
N LEU A 35 4.36 0.91 8.35
CA LEU A 35 4.11 0.27 7.06
C LEU A 35 3.17 1.08 6.16
N SER A 36 2.39 2.02 6.70
CA SER A 36 1.37 2.75 5.95
C SER A 36 1.95 3.48 4.74
N ASN A 37 3.11 4.10 4.88
CA ASN A 37 3.73 4.84 3.77
C ASN A 37 4.15 3.90 2.64
N GLU A 38 4.70 2.73 2.95
CA GLU A 38 5.08 1.75 1.93
C GLU A 38 3.85 1.16 1.24
N VAL A 39 2.79 0.85 2.00
CA VAL A 39 1.52 0.38 1.43
C VAL A 39 0.88 1.42 0.53
N LEU A 40 0.88 2.70 0.95
CA LEU A 40 0.39 3.80 0.12
C LEU A 40 1.18 3.89 -1.20
N ARG A 41 2.51 3.95 -1.14
CA ARG A 41 3.36 4.00 -2.34
C ARG A 41 3.16 2.81 -3.27
N MET A 42 3.05 1.60 -2.71
CA MET A 42 2.74 0.40 -3.50
C MET A 42 1.37 0.49 -4.17
N THR A 43 0.37 1.01 -3.45
CA THR A 43 -1.00 1.16 -3.97
C THR A 43 -1.06 2.24 -5.05
N ASP A 44 -0.33 3.35 -4.87
CA ASP A 44 -0.25 4.43 -5.86
C ASP A 44 0.39 3.92 -7.15
N LEU A 45 1.53 3.23 -7.05
CA LEU A 45 2.19 2.57 -8.20
C LEU A 45 1.29 1.53 -8.87
N GLN A 46 0.56 0.74 -8.09
CA GLN A 46 -0.40 -0.23 -8.64
C GLN A 46 -1.50 0.48 -9.43
N ASN A 47 -2.06 1.57 -8.89
CA ASN A 47 -3.15 2.28 -9.56
C ASN A 47 -2.69 3.01 -10.82
N GLU A 48 -1.44 3.47 -10.86
CA GLU A 48 -0.84 4.09 -12.04
C GLU A 48 -0.64 3.08 -13.18
N LEU A 49 -0.14 1.88 -12.86
CA LEU A 49 0.14 0.82 -13.84
C LEU A 49 -1.11 -0.02 -14.19
N PHE A 50 -1.99 -0.25 -13.21
CA PHE A 50 -3.16 -1.12 -13.30
C PHE A 50 -4.41 -0.41 -12.76
N PRO A 51 -4.85 0.68 -13.41
CA PRO A 51 -6.03 1.43 -12.99
C PRO A 51 -7.24 0.51 -12.91
N SER A 52 -8.03 0.63 -11.83
CA SER A 52 -9.19 -0.23 -11.57
C SER A 52 -8.86 -1.73 -11.54
N GLN A 53 -7.63 -2.09 -11.14
CA GLN A 53 -7.13 -3.47 -11.11
C GLN A 53 -7.13 -4.17 -12.49
N SER A 54 -7.05 -3.39 -13.57
CA SER A 54 -7.00 -3.87 -14.94
C SER A 54 -5.90 -3.15 -15.72
N LEU A 55 -5.53 -3.68 -16.89
CA LEU A 55 -4.51 -3.09 -17.75
C LEU A 55 -4.88 -1.65 -18.13
N GLN A 56 -3.88 -0.77 -18.09
CA GLN A 56 -4.01 0.64 -18.49
C GLN A 56 -4.66 0.78 -19.88
N GLU A 57 -4.23 0.00 -20.87
CA GLU A 57 -4.76 0.02 -22.25
C GLU A 57 -6.26 -0.29 -22.36
N ARG A 58 -6.86 -0.93 -21.35
CA ARG A 58 -8.29 -1.28 -21.34
C ARG A 58 -9.17 -0.20 -20.73
N ASN A 59 -8.58 0.71 -19.96
CA ASN A 59 -9.30 1.70 -19.16
C ASN A 59 -8.99 3.14 -19.56
N THR A 60 -7.75 3.44 -19.92
CA THR A 60 -7.29 4.81 -20.19
C THR A 60 -7.52 5.21 -21.64
N ASN A 61 -8.05 6.42 -21.86
CA ASN A 61 -8.22 6.94 -23.20
C ASN A 61 -6.90 7.48 -23.76
N PHE A 62 -6.60 7.19 -25.03
CA PHE A 62 -5.46 7.76 -25.74
C PHE A 62 -5.37 9.30 -25.64
N SER A 63 -6.51 10.00 -25.63
CA SER A 63 -6.54 11.46 -25.57
C SER A 63 -5.91 12.03 -24.30
N GLU A 64 -5.97 11.31 -23.18
CA GLU A 64 -5.34 11.73 -21.92
C GLU A 64 -3.83 11.84 -22.09
N PHE A 65 -3.20 10.80 -22.65
CA PHE A 65 -1.76 10.80 -22.94
C PHE A 65 -1.39 11.83 -24.01
N TYR A 66 -2.22 12.00 -25.03
CA TYR A 66 -1.93 12.98 -26.08
C TYR A 66 -2.01 14.42 -25.58
N LEU A 67 -2.90 14.71 -24.62
CA LEU A 67 -2.97 16.03 -23.97
C LEU A 67 -1.69 16.33 -23.17
N GLU A 68 -1.10 15.32 -22.53
CA GLU A 68 0.10 15.46 -21.71
C GLU A 68 1.40 15.50 -22.55
N TYR A 69 1.56 14.54 -23.46
CA TYR A 69 2.81 14.32 -24.20
C TYR A 69 2.81 14.87 -25.64
N GLY A 70 1.64 15.29 -26.14
CA GLY A 70 1.47 15.90 -27.46
C GLY A 70 1.97 15.02 -28.61
N GLU A 71 2.50 15.67 -29.64
CA GLU A 71 3.01 15.03 -30.85
C GLU A 71 4.19 14.06 -30.58
N SER A 72 4.84 14.16 -29.42
CA SER A 72 5.95 13.26 -29.05
C SER A 72 5.51 11.86 -28.65
N LEU A 73 4.22 11.67 -28.33
CA LEU A 73 3.69 10.40 -27.84
C LEU A 73 3.84 9.27 -28.87
N ILE A 74 3.27 9.44 -30.07
CA ILE A 74 3.23 8.40 -31.10
C ILE A 74 4.64 7.98 -31.55
N PRO A 75 5.58 8.91 -31.85
CA PRO A 75 6.94 8.55 -32.22
C PRO A 75 7.63 7.68 -31.14
N LYS A 76 7.52 8.07 -29.87
CA LYS A 76 8.11 7.31 -28.76
C LYS A 76 7.49 5.93 -28.58
N LEU A 77 6.16 5.80 -28.74
CA LEU A 77 5.49 4.50 -28.71
C LEU A 77 5.98 3.57 -29.83
N ILE A 78 6.12 4.09 -31.06
CA ILE A 78 6.60 3.31 -32.20
C ILE A 78 8.06 2.89 -32.01
N GLU A 79 8.92 3.80 -31.53
CA GLU A 79 10.33 3.53 -31.27
C GLU A 79 10.54 2.40 -30.26
N ASN A 80 9.66 2.29 -29.26
CA ASN A 80 9.77 1.31 -28.18
C ASN A 80 8.88 0.07 -28.38
N LEU A 81 8.15 -0.02 -29.49
CA LEU A 81 7.26 -1.15 -29.75
C LEU A 81 8.07 -2.38 -30.19
N GLU A 82 8.03 -3.44 -29.37
CA GLU A 82 8.60 -4.76 -29.69
C GLU A 82 7.47 -5.81 -29.82
N PRO A 83 6.84 -5.98 -31.00
CA PRO A 83 5.57 -6.73 -31.14
C PRO A 83 5.62 -8.21 -30.74
N LEU A 84 6.80 -8.83 -30.76
CA LEU A 84 6.98 -10.25 -30.46
C LEU A 84 7.49 -10.50 -29.03
N LYS A 85 7.66 -9.44 -28.25
CA LYS A 85 8.08 -9.52 -26.86
C LYS A 85 6.86 -9.71 -25.98
N ASN A 86 6.72 -10.89 -25.39
CA ASN A 86 5.59 -11.24 -24.51
C ASN A 86 5.80 -10.73 -23.08
N GLU A 87 6.13 -9.44 -22.95
CA GLU A 87 6.37 -8.75 -21.67
C GLU A 87 5.66 -7.40 -21.68
N PHE A 88 5.41 -6.84 -20.50
CA PHE A 88 4.88 -5.48 -20.40
C PHE A 88 5.95 -4.46 -20.81
N ALA A 89 5.57 -3.52 -21.68
CA ALA A 89 6.36 -2.33 -21.95
C ALA A 89 6.06 -1.28 -20.88
N ILE A 90 7.06 -0.89 -20.10
CA ILE A 90 6.98 0.23 -19.15
C ILE A 90 7.77 1.38 -19.76
N LEU A 91 7.07 2.47 -20.09
CA LEU A 91 7.66 3.64 -20.74
C LEU A 91 7.58 4.85 -19.82
N THR A 92 8.66 5.61 -19.75
CA THR A 92 8.71 6.92 -19.10
C THR A 92 8.97 7.95 -20.18
N LEU A 93 7.97 8.78 -20.48
CA LEU A 93 7.92 9.67 -21.66
C LEU A 93 8.24 11.12 -21.31
#